data_AF-A0A6I8P9A5-F1
#
_entry.id   AF-A0A6I8P9A5-F1
#
_cell.length_a   1.000
_cell.length_b   1.000
_cell.length_c   1.000
_cell.angle_alpha   90.00
_cell.angle_beta   90.00
_cell.angle_gamma   90.00
#
_symmetry.space_group_name_H-M   'P 1'
#
loop_
_entity.id
_entity.type
_entity.pdbx_description
1 polymer ?
#
loop_
_entity_poly.entity_id
_entity_poly.type
_entity_poly.pdbx_seq_one_letter_code
_entity_poly.pdbx_strand_id
1 'polypeptide(L)'
;MTRSKSPSRGVAEPELELGPELHPLGRAAASRCAPGGIAWPPHPPGPGSSRGGSRSSRGEEEEKKKVNSRPRNPDDQGIPFRLREIMKSREEMKKPSSKKKRKAAREALRHKLEVEERGPAPAIPVPKFKQRKGESERQYISRMERETERVFFLTKNQLDRQPETEDPEAGAEKDKSQRKKEFQRRRLEKARRRKEEKAEVQLEKELFQDPVKFGEVATQPPELTAKPRKSIGRDKPGQKQLLLKTLLAPGSRPQPPPVSLARQRIVEEERARVVQAYRQLKKLRQGQRPEPPRGRRKEPR
;
A
#
# COMPACT_ATOMS: atom_id res chain seq x y z
N MET A 1 50.43 21.77 51.81
CA MET A 1 48.96 21.64 51.68
C MET A 1 48.47 22.56 50.57
N THR A 2 48.29 22.05 49.36
CA THR A 2 47.54 22.75 48.29
C THR A 2 46.76 21.70 47.53
N ARG A 3 45.43 21.81 47.57
CA ARG A 3 44.47 20.82 47.09
C ARG A 3 43.78 21.44 45.87
N SER A 4 44.19 21.06 44.67
CA SER A 4 43.52 21.46 43.43
C SER A 4 42.36 20.50 43.15
N LYS A 5 41.17 21.07 43.00
CA LYS A 5 39.88 20.38 42.89
C LYS A 5 39.43 20.46 41.42
N SER A 6 39.35 19.33 40.76
CA SER A 6 38.85 19.19 39.38
C SER A 6 37.31 19.15 39.38
N PRO A 7 36.63 19.84 38.43
CA PRO A 7 35.18 19.74 38.27
C PRO A 7 34.80 18.63 37.29
N SER A 8 33.97 17.71 37.76
CA SER A 8 33.29 16.66 36.98
C SER A 8 32.22 17.27 36.08
N ARG A 9 32.35 17.08 34.76
CA ARG A 9 31.31 17.39 33.77
C ARG A 9 30.26 16.26 33.77
N GLY A 10 29.05 16.59 34.19
CA GLY A 10 27.87 15.74 34.04
C GLY A 10 27.46 15.64 32.57
N VAL A 11 27.20 14.42 32.12
CA VAL A 11 26.65 14.10 30.80
C VAL A 11 25.13 14.16 30.92
N ALA A 12 24.51 15.08 30.19
CA ALA A 12 23.06 15.15 30.05
C ALA A 12 22.62 14.21 28.92
N GLU A 13 21.85 13.18 29.26
CA GLU A 13 21.09 12.37 28.31
C GLU A 13 19.86 13.15 27.80
N PRO A 14 19.56 13.15 26.49
CA PRO A 14 18.28 13.62 26.00
C PRO A 14 17.23 12.49 26.00
N GLU A 15 16.10 12.76 26.67
CA GLU A 15 14.88 11.98 26.68
C GLU A 15 14.30 11.74 25.27
N LEU A 16 13.76 10.54 25.07
CA LEU A 16 13.06 10.11 23.86
C LEU A 16 11.56 10.42 23.99
N GLU A 17 11.07 11.42 23.26
CA GLU A 17 9.63 11.64 23.08
C GLU A 17 9.04 10.60 22.11
N LEU A 18 7.97 9.93 22.57
CA LEU A 18 7.18 8.96 21.84
C LEU A 18 6.06 9.67 21.06
N GLY A 19 5.99 9.41 19.75
CA GLY A 19 4.89 9.82 18.86
C GLY A 19 4.15 8.63 18.23
N PRO A 20 2.87 8.79 17.81
CA PRO A 20 1.85 7.74 17.84
C PRO A 20 1.78 6.77 16.65
N GLU A 21 1.17 5.61 16.96
CA GLU A 21 0.79 4.50 16.08
C GLU A 21 0.04 4.92 14.80
N LEU A 22 0.43 4.33 13.67
CA LEU A 22 -0.36 4.30 12.44
C LEU A 22 -0.67 2.84 12.08
N HIS A 23 -1.96 2.49 12.08
CA HIS A 23 -2.50 1.25 11.55
C HIS A 23 -2.53 1.26 10.02
N PRO A 24 -2.07 0.20 9.32
CA PRO A 24 -2.36 0.04 7.90
C PRO A 24 -3.50 -0.97 7.63
N LEU A 25 -4.50 -0.47 6.89
CA LEU A 25 -5.53 -1.23 6.19
C LEU A 25 -4.98 -1.93 4.93
N GLY A 26 -5.50 -3.13 4.66
CA GLY A 26 -5.89 -3.53 3.31
C GLY A 26 -4.84 -4.20 2.40
N ARG A 27 -4.94 -5.54 2.31
CA ARG A 27 -4.21 -6.42 1.38
C ARG A 27 -4.61 -6.19 -0.08
N ALA A 28 -3.63 -6.22 -1.00
CA ALA A 28 -3.84 -6.48 -2.42
C ALA A 28 -3.09 -7.75 -2.83
N ALA A 29 -3.82 -8.68 -3.46
CA ALA A 29 -3.34 -9.98 -3.90
C ALA A 29 -2.68 -9.87 -5.29
N ALA A 30 -1.49 -10.46 -5.44
CA ALA A 30 -0.85 -10.68 -6.73
C ALA A 30 -0.72 -12.20 -6.97
N SER A 31 -1.39 -12.66 -8.03
CA SER A 31 -1.40 -14.03 -8.51
C SER A 31 -0.07 -14.40 -9.17
N ARG A 32 0.41 -15.61 -8.90
CA ARG A 32 1.58 -16.23 -9.54
C ARG A 32 1.10 -17.21 -10.60
N CYS A 33 1.60 -17.09 -11.83
CA CYS A 33 1.45 -18.10 -12.87
C CYS A 33 2.61 -19.11 -12.76
N ALA A 34 2.29 -20.39 -12.93
CA ALA A 34 3.24 -21.48 -13.10
C ALA A 34 2.91 -22.21 -14.42
N PRO A 35 3.89 -22.70 -15.20
CA PRO A 35 3.63 -23.59 -16.33
C PRO A 35 3.97 -25.05 -15.97
N GLY A 36 3.02 -25.95 -16.23
CA GLY A 36 3.24 -27.40 -16.21
C GLY A 36 2.59 -28.01 -17.45
N GLY A 37 3.39 -28.71 -18.27
CA GLY A 37 2.95 -29.44 -19.45
C GLY A 37 2.29 -30.78 -19.09
N ILE A 38 1.43 -31.27 -19.97
CA ILE A 38 0.70 -32.54 -19.80
C ILE A 38 0.85 -33.39 -21.08
N ALA A 39 1.28 -34.62 -20.88
CA ALA A 39 1.30 -35.72 -21.85
C ALA A 39 -0.12 -36.32 -22.03
N TRP A 40 -0.45 -36.77 -23.24
CA TRP A 40 -1.79 -37.28 -23.59
C TRP A 40 -1.83 -38.81 -23.63
N PRO A 41 -2.87 -39.47 -23.08
CA PRO A 41 -3.15 -40.89 -23.32
C PRO A 41 -4.19 -41.11 -24.45
N PRO A 42 -4.33 -42.34 -24.99
CA PRO A 42 -5.06 -42.61 -26.22
C PRO A 42 -6.57 -42.88 -26.01
N HIS A 43 -7.31 -42.71 -27.09
CA HIS A 43 -8.77 -42.77 -27.23
C HIS A 43 -9.31 -44.21 -27.41
N PRO A 44 -10.56 -44.50 -26.99
CA PRO A 44 -11.37 -45.59 -27.54
C PRO A 44 -12.54 -45.09 -28.42
N PRO A 45 -13.19 -46.00 -29.20
CA PRO A 45 -14.07 -45.63 -30.31
C PRO A 45 -15.57 -45.75 -30.02
N GLY A 46 -16.39 -45.14 -30.90
CA GLY A 46 -17.67 -45.73 -31.33
C GLY A 46 -18.96 -45.07 -30.84
N PRO A 47 -19.91 -44.71 -31.73
CA PRO A 47 -21.09 -43.90 -31.40
C PRO A 47 -22.36 -44.72 -31.13
N GLY A 48 -23.24 -44.18 -30.28
CA GLY A 48 -24.56 -44.73 -29.95
C GLY A 48 -25.66 -43.68 -30.05
N SER A 49 -26.73 -44.06 -30.73
CA SER A 49 -27.87 -43.29 -31.19
C SER A 49 -28.85 -42.82 -30.11
N SER A 50 -29.52 -41.68 -30.40
CA SER A 50 -30.99 -41.48 -30.34
C SER A 50 -31.54 -40.36 -29.45
N ARG A 51 -32.25 -39.47 -30.16
CA ARG A 51 -33.58 -38.88 -29.87
C ARG A 51 -33.78 -37.97 -28.65
N GLY A 52 -34.09 -36.70 -28.98
CA GLY A 52 -35.35 -36.08 -28.59
C GLY A 52 -35.30 -35.09 -27.41
N GLY A 53 -35.74 -33.86 -27.65
CA GLY A 53 -36.08 -32.92 -26.57
C GLY A 53 -35.86 -31.46 -26.92
N SER A 54 -36.92 -30.81 -27.41
CA SER A 54 -37.01 -29.35 -27.58
C SER A 54 -36.83 -28.62 -26.24
N ARG A 55 -36.00 -27.57 -26.19
CA ARG A 55 -36.24 -26.38 -25.36
C ARG A 55 -35.40 -25.21 -25.83
N SER A 56 -36.09 -24.11 -26.08
CA SER A 56 -35.56 -22.79 -26.40
C SER A 56 -34.67 -22.26 -25.27
N SER A 57 -33.41 -22.01 -25.58
CA SER A 57 -32.57 -21.05 -24.84
C SER A 57 -31.62 -20.41 -25.84
N ARG A 58 -31.87 -19.13 -26.15
CA ARG A 58 -30.88 -18.22 -26.73
C ARG A 58 -29.73 -18.09 -25.72
N GLY A 59 -28.78 -19.01 -25.77
CA GLY A 59 -27.44 -18.86 -25.24
C GLY A 59 -26.52 -18.79 -26.43
N GLU A 60 -25.74 -17.72 -26.52
CA GLU A 60 -24.70 -17.55 -27.52
C GLU A 60 -23.79 -18.79 -27.45
N GLU A 61 -23.78 -19.61 -28.52
CA GLU A 61 -22.83 -20.71 -28.68
C GLU A 61 -21.42 -20.11 -28.74
N GLU A 62 -20.71 -20.10 -27.62
CA GLU A 62 -19.26 -20.06 -27.68
C GLU A 62 -18.80 -21.40 -28.28
N GLU A 63 -18.75 -21.43 -29.60
CA GLU A 63 -18.07 -22.49 -30.33
C GLU A 63 -16.66 -22.63 -29.79
N LYS A 64 -16.37 -23.80 -29.22
CA LYS A 64 -15.04 -24.20 -28.78
C LYS A 64 -14.11 -24.10 -29.98
N LYS A 65 -13.38 -22.98 -30.09
CA LYS A 65 -12.41 -22.72 -31.16
C LYS A 65 -11.38 -23.86 -31.15
N LYS A 66 -11.50 -24.78 -32.09
CA LYS A 66 -10.44 -25.76 -32.37
C LYS A 66 -9.20 -24.93 -32.71
N VAL A 67 -8.13 -25.10 -31.93
CA VAL A 67 -6.88 -24.37 -32.20
C VAL A 67 -6.41 -24.73 -33.61
N ASN A 68 -6.16 -23.71 -34.44
CA ASN A 68 -5.73 -23.82 -35.84
C ASN A 68 -6.81 -24.21 -36.88
N SER A 69 -8.07 -23.79 -36.71
CA SER A 69 -9.04 -23.75 -37.83
C SER A 69 -8.96 -22.43 -38.58
N ARG A 70 -9.11 -22.46 -39.91
CA ARG A 70 -9.25 -21.26 -40.75
C ARG A 70 -10.34 -20.34 -40.17
N PRO A 71 -10.11 -19.01 -40.06
CA PRO A 71 -11.14 -18.08 -39.59
C PRO A 71 -12.44 -18.28 -40.37
N ARG A 72 -13.57 -18.33 -39.65
CA ARG A 72 -14.88 -18.67 -40.24
C ARG A 72 -15.32 -17.63 -41.27
N ASN A 73 -14.96 -16.36 -41.04
CA ASN A 73 -15.19 -15.25 -41.95
C ASN A 73 -13.85 -14.50 -42.16
N PRO A 74 -13.38 -14.34 -43.41
CA PRO A 74 -12.12 -13.64 -43.69
C PRO A 74 -12.21 -12.12 -43.46
N ASP A 75 -13.42 -11.56 -43.49
CA ASP A 75 -13.66 -10.10 -43.38
C ASP A 75 -14.00 -9.64 -41.95
N ASP A 76 -14.20 -10.56 -41.01
CA ASP A 76 -14.45 -10.25 -39.59
C ASP A 76 -13.16 -9.93 -38.85
N GLN A 77 -12.43 -8.92 -39.32
CA GLN A 77 -11.40 -8.29 -38.51
C GLN A 77 -12.09 -7.47 -37.41
N GLY A 78 -12.20 -8.06 -36.23
CA GLY A 78 -12.83 -7.41 -35.09
C GLY A 78 -12.23 -6.02 -34.82
N ILE A 79 -13.08 -5.01 -34.69
CA ILE A 79 -12.67 -3.62 -34.46
C ILE A 79 -11.71 -3.57 -33.25
N PRO A 80 -10.51 -2.97 -33.38
CA PRO A 80 -9.54 -2.84 -32.29
C PRO A 80 -10.18 -2.28 -31.02
N PHE A 81 -9.80 -2.83 -29.86
CA PHE A 81 -10.42 -2.53 -28.56
C PHE A 81 -10.55 -1.03 -28.29
N ARG A 82 -9.48 -0.26 -28.57
CA ARG A 82 -9.44 1.17 -28.33
C ARG A 82 -10.42 1.95 -29.20
N LEU A 83 -10.62 1.54 -30.45
CA LEU A 83 -11.60 2.16 -31.34
C LEU A 83 -13.03 1.79 -30.95
N ARG A 84 -13.26 0.54 -30.51
CA ARG A 84 -14.54 0.08 -29.96
C ARG A 84 -14.94 0.89 -28.73
N GLU A 85 -13.99 1.18 -27.85
CA GLU A 85 -14.20 1.98 -26.64
C GLU A 85 -14.50 3.46 -26.99
N ILE A 86 -13.79 4.02 -27.97
CA ILE A 86 -14.07 5.38 -28.48
C ILE A 86 -15.47 5.47 -29.09
N MET A 87 -15.89 4.50 -29.90
CA MET A 87 -17.23 4.47 -30.50
C MET A 87 -18.32 4.36 -29.43
N LYS A 88 -18.16 3.45 -28.46
CA LYS A 88 -19.07 3.31 -27.30
C LYS A 88 -19.19 4.62 -26.52
N SER A 89 -18.06 5.29 -26.23
CA SER A 89 -18.07 6.58 -25.52
C SER A 89 -18.83 7.68 -26.28
N ARG A 90 -18.68 7.73 -27.61
CA ARG A 90 -19.40 8.70 -28.47
C ARG A 90 -20.91 8.42 -28.47
N GLU A 91 -21.31 7.16 -28.51
CA GLU A 91 -22.72 6.77 -28.42
C GLU A 91 -23.34 7.10 -27.06
N GLU A 92 -22.61 6.87 -25.96
CA GLU A 92 -23.05 7.21 -24.61
C GLU A 92 -23.22 8.72 -24.40
N MET A 93 -22.38 9.52 -25.03
CA MET A 93 -22.51 10.99 -25.05
C MET A 93 -23.70 11.47 -25.91
N LYS A 94 -24.09 10.70 -26.94
CA LYS A 94 -25.23 11.02 -27.81
C LYS A 94 -26.58 10.68 -27.17
N LYS A 95 -26.63 9.75 -26.21
CA LYS A 95 -27.87 9.34 -25.51
C LYS A 95 -28.27 10.39 -24.44
N PRO A 96 -29.47 11.01 -24.52
CA PRO A 96 -29.89 12.06 -23.58
C PRO A 96 -30.17 11.55 -22.16
N SER A 97 -30.36 10.24 -21.97
CA SER A 97 -30.60 9.62 -20.65
C SER A 97 -29.37 9.62 -19.74
N SER A 98 -28.15 9.68 -20.30
CA SER A 98 -26.91 9.79 -19.52
C SER A 98 -26.80 11.16 -18.83
N LYS A 99 -27.35 12.22 -19.44
CA LYS A 99 -27.44 13.56 -18.82
C LYS A 99 -28.35 13.55 -17.59
N LYS A 100 -29.50 12.85 -17.63
CA LYS A 100 -30.42 12.74 -16.48
C LYS A 100 -29.76 11.97 -15.32
N LYS A 101 -29.05 10.87 -15.61
CA LYS A 101 -28.28 10.12 -14.59
C LYS A 101 -27.13 10.95 -14.00
N ARG A 102 -26.39 11.71 -14.82
CA ARG A 102 -25.33 12.62 -14.34
C ARG A 102 -25.89 13.77 -13.50
N LYS A 103 -27.07 14.30 -13.84
CA LYS A 103 -27.74 15.35 -13.06
C LYS A 103 -28.15 14.83 -11.69
N ALA A 104 -28.80 13.66 -11.63
CA ALA A 104 -29.18 13.02 -10.36
C ALA A 104 -27.97 12.68 -9.48
N ALA A 105 -26.87 12.17 -10.08
CA ALA A 105 -25.63 11.94 -9.35
C ALA A 105 -25.01 13.24 -8.81
N ARG A 106 -25.08 14.33 -9.58
CA ARG A 106 -24.60 15.65 -9.17
C ARG A 106 -25.47 16.27 -8.07
N GLU A 107 -26.79 16.08 -8.11
CA GLU A 107 -27.72 16.51 -7.06
C GLU A 107 -27.54 15.69 -5.78
N ALA A 108 -27.34 14.38 -5.88
CA ALA A 108 -27.02 13.54 -4.72
C ALA A 108 -25.65 13.89 -4.10
N LEU A 109 -24.66 14.26 -4.93
CA LEU A 109 -23.39 14.78 -4.44
C LEU A 109 -23.55 16.16 -3.79
N ARG A 110 -24.38 17.05 -4.35
CA ARG A 110 -24.70 18.35 -3.72
C ARG A 110 -25.39 18.17 -2.38
N HIS A 111 -26.38 17.29 -2.28
CA HIS A 111 -27.05 17.01 -1.00
C HIS A 111 -26.08 16.42 0.03
N LYS A 112 -25.13 15.57 -0.38
CA LYS A 112 -24.09 15.06 0.52
C LYS A 112 -23.12 16.16 0.96
N LEU A 113 -22.72 17.04 0.04
CA LEU A 113 -21.86 18.18 0.33
C LEU A 113 -22.58 19.23 1.19
N GLU A 114 -23.89 19.42 1.04
CA GLU A 114 -24.68 20.36 1.85
C GLU A 114 -24.90 19.85 3.28
N VAL A 115 -24.96 18.52 3.46
CA VAL A 115 -24.92 17.87 4.78
C VAL A 115 -23.52 17.98 5.42
N GLU A 116 -22.46 18.08 4.61
CA GLU A 116 -21.07 18.27 5.06
C GLU A 116 -20.70 19.76 5.27
N GLU A 117 -21.23 20.69 4.47
CA GLU A 117 -21.00 22.14 4.51
C GLU A 117 -21.81 22.84 5.60
N ARG A 118 -22.81 22.16 6.18
CA ARG A 118 -23.38 22.56 7.45
C ARG A 118 -22.32 22.23 8.52
N GLY A 119 -21.49 23.23 8.83
CA GLY A 119 -20.39 23.17 9.80
C GLY A 119 -20.79 22.64 11.20
N PRO A 120 -19.83 22.64 12.13
CA PRO A 120 -19.62 21.58 13.11
C PRO A 120 -20.85 21.32 13.96
N ALA A 121 -21.43 20.13 13.77
CA ALA A 121 -22.60 19.55 14.41
C ALA A 121 -23.86 20.45 14.40
N PRO A 122 -25.02 19.96 13.94
CA PRO A 122 -26.25 20.73 14.15
C PRO A 122 -26.42 20.98 15.66
N ALA A 123 -26.53 22.25 16.04
CA ALA A 123 -26.76 22.65 17.43
C ALA A 123 -27.90 21.82 18.02
N ILE A 124 -27.69 21.23 19.20
CA ILE A 124 -28.68 20.35 19.81
C ILE A 124 -29.96 21.15 20.00
N PRO A 125 -31.09 20.73 19.40
CA PRO A 125 -32.33 21.48 19.50
C PRO A 125 -32.78 21.47 20.96
N VAL A 126 -32.91 22.66 21.56
CA VAL A 126 -33.37 22.83 22.94
C VAL A 126 -34.86 22.47 23.01
N PRO A 127 -35.25 21.38 23.71
CA PRO A 127 -36.64 21.01 23.84
C PRO A 127 -37.42 22.03 24.67
N LYS A 128 -38.64 22.37 24.24
CA LYS A 128 -39.55 23.25 24.99
C LYS A 128 -40.50 22.40 25.82
N PHE A 129 -40.27 22.36 27.13
CA PHE A 129 -41.08 21.56 28.05
C PHE A 129 -42.35 22.30 28.46
N LYS A 130 -43.44 22.01 27.75
CA LYS A 130 -44.82 22.36 28.14
C LYS A 130 -45.67 21.10 28.09
N GLN A 131 -46.56 20.92 29.07
CA GLN A 131 -47.51 19.81 29.10
C GLN A 131 -48.46 19.89 27.90
N ARG A 132 -48.64 18.78 27.19
CA ARG A 132 -49.50 18.72 26.01
C ARG A 132 -50.96 18.57 26.43
N LYS A 133 -51.89 19.00 25.57
CA LYS A 133 -53.33 18.83 25.81
C LYS A 133 -53.66 17.32 25.86
N GLY A 134 -54.13 16.84 27.01
CA GLY A 134 -54.45 15.42 27.24
C GLY A 134 -53.29 14.55 27.76
N GLU A 135 -52.12 15.12 28.03
CA GLU A 135 -51.00 14.43 28.68
C GLU A 135 -51.23 14.42 30.19
N SER A 136 -51.17 13.25 30.84
CA SER A 136 -51.19 13.19 32.30
C SER A 136 -49.86 13.66 32.88
N GLU A 137 -49.84 14.11 34.13
CA GLU A 137 -48.61 14.61 34.78
C GLU A 137 -47.46 13.59 34.73
N ARG A 138 -47.77 12.30 34.97
CA ARG A 138 -46.78 11.22 34.88
C ARG A 138 -46.21 11.06 33.46
N GLN A 139 -47.05 11.18 32.43
CA GLN A 139 -46.59 11.09 31.04
C GLN A 139 -45.70 12.27 30.66
N TYR A 140 -46.02 13.47 31.16
CA TYR A 140 -45.20 14.65 30.98
C TYR A 140 -43.81 14.49 31.60
N ILE A 141 -43.74 14.00 32.85
CA ILE A 141 -42.46 13.75 33.53
C ILE A 141 -41.63 12.71 32.77
N SER A 142 -42.24 11.57 32.38
CA SER A 142 -41.53 10.56 31.59
C SER A 142 -41.05 11.07 30.22
N ARG A 143 -41.79 12.01 29.60
CA ARG A 143 -41.34 12.65 28.36
C ARG A 143 -40.16 13.59 28.61
N MET A 144 -40.20 14.36 29.70
CA MET A 144 -39.07 15.20 30.10
C MET A 144 -37.81 14.37 30.30
N GLU A 145 -37.89 13.29 31.08
CA GLU A 145 -36.76 12.40 31.35
C GLU A 145 -36.13 11.87 30.06
N ARG A 146 -36.93 11.32 29.14
CA ARG A 146 -36.44 10.81 27.85
C ARG A 146 -35.80 11.89 26.97
N GLU A 147 -36.41 13.08 26.91
CA GLU A 147 -35.86 14.20 26.14
C GLU A 147 -34.54 14.70 26.77
N THR A 148 -34.43 14.73 28.10
CA THR A 148 -33.19 15.09 28.81
C THR A 148 -32.08 14.06 28.59
N GLU A 149 -32.38 12.76 28.68
CA GLU A 149 -31.43 11.68 28.37
C GLU A 149 -30.93 11.78 26.92
N ARG A 150 -31.84 12.06 25.99
CA ARG A 150 -31.50 12.23 24.57
C ARG A 150 -30.57 13.42 24.35
N VAL A 151 -30.86 14.57 24.95
CA VAL A 151 -29.99 15.75 24.87
C VAL A 151 -28.63 15.44 25.47
N PHE A 152 -28.59 14.83 26.66
CA PHE A 152 -27.36 14.43 27.32
C PHE A 152 -26.51 13.46 26.49
N PHE A 153 -27.15 12.49 25.83
CA PHE A 153 -26.49 11.59 24.89
C PHE A 153 -25.92 12.34 23.68
N LEU A 154 -26.67 13.27 23.10
CA LEU A 154 -26.18 14.10 22.00
C LEU A 154 -25.00 14.97 22.42
N THR A 155 -25.04 15.56 23.62
CA THR A 155 -23.95 16.37 24.18
C THR A 155 -22.69 15.55 24.39
N LYS A 156 -22.80 14.35 24.99
CA LYS A 156 -21.64 13.46 25.22
C LYS A 156 -20.96 12.98 23.93
N ASN A 157 -21.71 12.91 22.84
CA ASN A 157 -21.18 12.49 21.55
C ASN A 157 -20.71 13.68 20.69
N GLN A 158 -20.79 14.91 21.20
CA GLN A 158 -20.14 16.04 20.56
C GLN A 158 -18.67 16.08 20.99
N LEU A 159 -17.79 16.35 20.02
CA LEU A 159 -16.41 16.67 20.30
C LEU A 159 -16.37 17.93 21.17
N ASP A 160 -15.53 17.96 22.20
CA ASP A 160 -15.35 19.11 23.07
C ASP A 160 -15.03 20.34 22.20
N ARG A 161 -16.02 21.22 22.07
CA ARG A 161 -15.85 22.48 21.38
C ARG A 161 -15.03 23.35 22.32
N GLN A 162 -13.82 23.72 21.91
CA GLN A 162 -12.99 24.74 22.55
C GLN A 162 -13.31 26.08 21.85
N PRO A 163 -14.37 26.81 22.24
CA PRO A 163 -14.78 28.03 21.55
C PRO A 163 -13.79 29.19 21.72
N GLU A 164 -12.84 29.10 22.66
CA GLU A 164 -11.90 30.18 22.96
C GLU A 164 -10.55 30.05 22.25
N THR A 165 -10.25 28.90 21.61
CA THR A 165 -8.90 28.63 21.08
C THR A 165 -8.78 28.61 19.56
N GLU A 166 -9.89 28.60 18.80
CA GLU A 166 -9.80 28.35 17.37
C GLU A 166 -10.71 29.26 16.56
N ASP A 167 -10.09 30.20 15.84
CA ASP A 167 -10.54 30.63 14.50
C ASP A 167 -10.70 29.36 13.62
N PRO A 168 -11.91 28.85 13.39
CA PRO A 168 -12.10 27.53 12.79
C PRO A 168 -11.87 27.51 11.26
N GLU A 169 -11.52 28.64 10.65
CA GLU A 169 -11.20 28.75 9.22
C GLU A 169 -9.71 28.47 8.95
N ALA A 170 -8.88 28.41 9.99
CA ALA A 170 -7.43 28.33 9.86
C ALA A 170 -6.87 26.91 9.66
N GLY A 171 -7.56 25.84 10.06
CA GLY A 171 -7.01 24.48 10.02
C GLY A 171 -7.12 23.81 8.65
N ALA A 172 -8.35 23.69 8.13
CA ALA A 172 -8.62 22.86 6.93
C ALA A 172 -8.39 23.59 5.59
N GLU A 173 -8.56 24.91 5.52
CA GLU A 173 -8.28 25.68 4.29
C GLU A 173 -6.78 25.87 4.06
N LYS A 174 -6.00 25.99 5.14
CA LYS A 174 -4.55 26.11 5.08
C LYS A 174 -3.93 24.84 4.50
N ASP A 175 -4.44 23.64 4.77
CA ASP A 175 -3.88 22.39 4.25
C ASP A 175 -3.89 22.30 2.71
N LYS A 176 -5.01 22.65 2.05
CA LYS A 176 -5.09 22.56 0.57
C LYS A 176 -4.25 23.65 -0.11
N SER A 177 -4.22 24.86 0.47
CA SER A 177 -3.40 25.98 -0.01
C SER A 177 -1.92 25.74 0.19
N GLN A 178 -1.52 25.23 1.36
CA GLN A 178 -0.14 24.88 1.69
C GLN A 178 0.36 23.72 0.82
N ARG A 179 -0.44 22.67 0.62
CA ARG A 179 -0.10 21.54 -0.26
C ARG A 179 0.15 21.98 -1.71
N LYS A 180 -0.64 22.95 -2.22
CA LYS A 180 -0.43 23.51 -3.57
C LYS A 180 0.85 24.33 -3.65
N LYS A 181 1.17 25.13 -2.61
CA LYS A 181 2.43 25.90 -2.51
C LYS A 181 3.64 24.97 -2.43
N GLU A 182 3.57 23.91 -1.62
CA GLU A 182 4.64 22.92 -1.49
C GLU A 182 4.89 22.18 -2.80
N PHE A 183 3.82 21.79 -3.51
CA PHE A 183 3.94 21.16 -4.83
C PHE A 183 4.66 22.06 -5.85
N GLN A 184 4.33 23.36 -5.86
CA GLN A 184 5.03 24.33 -6.72
C GLN A 184 6.50 24.51 -6.31
N ARG A 185 6.79 24.61 -5.02
CA ARG A 185 8.17 24.69 -4.50
C ARG A 185 8.99 23.47 -4.91
N ARG A 186 8.47 22.26 -4.70
CA ARG A 186 9.13 21.00 -5.08
C ARG A 186 9.41 20.90 -6.58
N ARG A 187 8.50 21.42 -7.41
CA ARG A 187 8.69 21.47 -8.87
C ARG A 187 9.83 22.42 -9.25
N LEU A 188 9.91 23.59 -8.63
CA LEU A 188 10.98 24.56 -8.86
C LEU A 188 12.33 24.04 -8.36
N GLU A 189 12.36 23.42 -7.18
CA GLU A 189 13.57 22.81 -6.61
C GLU A 189 14.13 21.70 -7.52
N LYS A 190 13.27 20.81 -8.03
CA LYS A 190 13.67 19.79 -9.00
C LYS A 190 14.24 20.39 -10.29
N ALA A 191 13.74 21.54 -10.73
CA ALA A 191 14.27 22.24 -11.89
C ALA A 191 15.64 22.87 -11.62
N ARG A 192 15.86 23.43 -10.42
CA ARG A 192 17.17 23.96 -9.97
C ARG A 192 18.21 22.85 -9.89
N ARG A 193 17.88 21.76 -9.19
CA ARG A 193 18.75 20.58 -9.08
C ARG A 193 19.15 20.02 -10.46
N ARG A 194 18.21 19.92 -11.41
CA ARG A 194 18.50 19.49 -12.79
C ARG A 194 19.41 20.46 -13.56
N LYS A 195 19.43 21.75 -13.21
CA LYS A 195 20.36 22.71 -13.81
C LYS A 195 21.75 22.57 -13.20
N GLU A 196 21.83 22.43 -11.88
CA GLU A 196 23.08 22.17 -11.15
C GLU A 196 23.74 20.89 -11.66
N GLU A 197 23.01 19.76 -11.71
CA GLU A 197 23.51 18.49 -12.25
C GLU A 197 24.00 18.63 -13.71
N LYS A 198 23.33 19.43 -14.55
CA LYS A 198 23.77 19.68 -15.93
C LYS A 198 25.01 20.55 -15.99
N ALA A 199 25.12 21.55 -15.12
CA ALA A 199 26.30 22.40 -15.02
C ALA A 199 27.50 21.59 -14.56
N GLU A 200 27.32 20.71 -13.57
CA GLU A 200 28.35 19.76 -13.12
C GLU A 200 28.80 18.83 -14.25
N VAL A 201 27.87 18.27 -15.03
CA VAL A 201 28.21 17.43 -16.18
C VAL A 201 28.94 18.22 -17.28
N GLN A 202 28.57 19.49 -17.50
CA GLN A 202 29.27 20.35 -18.46
C GLN A 202 30.71 20.62 -17.99
N LEU A 203 30.90 20.97 -16.72
CA LEU A 203 32.21 21.17 -16.12
C LEU A 203 33.06 19.90 -16.15
N GLU A 204 32.47 18.74 -15.85
CA GLU A 204 33.14 17.44 -15.97
C GLU A 204 33.58 17.18 -17.41
N LYS A 205 32.69 17.44 -18.37
CA LYS A 205 33.00 17.28 -19.80
C LYS A 205 34.10 18.24 -20.27
N GLU A 206 34.16 19.46 -19.75
CA GLU A 206 35.23 20.41 -20.05
C GLU A 206 36.55 19.95 -19.42
N LEU A 207 36.52 19.42 -18.20
CA LEU A 207 37.69 18.90 -17.50
C LEU A 207 38.30 17.65 -18.17
N PHE A 208 37.47 16.78 -18.75
CA PHE A 208 37.90 15.56 -19.44
C PHE A 208 38.04 15.71 -20.97
N GLN A 209 37.94 16.93 -21.50
CA GLN A 209 38.26 17.22 -22.90
C GLN A 209 39.72 17.66 -23.01
N ASP A 210 40.58 16.76 -23.48
CA ASP A 210 41.94 17.11 -23.88
C ASP A 210 41.93 17.71 -25.30
N PRO A 211 42.31 18.99 -25.48
CA PRO A 211 42.41 19.60 -26.80
C PRO A 211 43.65 19.06 -27.53
N VAL A 212 43.44 18.14 -28.47
CA VAL A 212 44.49 17.59 -29.34
C VAL A 212 44.61 18.44 -30.61
N LYS A 213 45.82 18.86 -30.98
CA LYS A 213 46.05 19.64 -32.21
C LYS A 213 45.99 18.72 -33.44
N PHE A 214 45.47 19.25 -34.54
CA PHE A 214 45.42 18.52 -35.81
C PHE A 214 46.84 18.17 -36.29
N GLY A 215 47.15 16.88 -36.38
CA GLY A 215 48.50 16.36 -36.70
C GLY A 215 49.07 15.41 -35.64
N GLU A 216 48.56 15.48 -34.40
CA GLU A 216 48.82 14.47 -33.36
C GLU A 216 47.91 13.26 -33.60
N VAL A 217 48.31 12.40 -34.54
CA VAL A 217 47.64 11.13 -34.81
C VAL A 217 48.17 10.09 -33.82
N ALA A 218 47.30 9.51 -32.99
CA ALA A 218 47.63 8.34 -32.19
C ALA A 218 48.01 7.19 -33.14
N THR A 219 49.31 6.99 -33.34
CA THR A 219 49.86 6.06 -34.33
C THR A 219 49.61 4.60 -33.98
N GLN A 220 49.25 4.30 -32.73
CA GLN A 220 48.92 2.95 -32.29
C GLN A 220 47.73 3.02 -31.34
N PRO A 221 46.62 2.33 -31.64
CA PRO A 221 45.54 2.18 -30.66
C PRO A 221 46.10 1.47 -29.43
N PRO A 222 45.68 1.84 -28.20
CA PRO A 222 46.17 1.21 -26.99
C PRO A 222 45.89 -0.29 -27.02
N GLU A 223 46.92 -1.10 -26.84
CA GLU A 223 46.79 -2.54 -26.70
C GLU A 223 46.18 -2.86 -25.34
N LEU A 224 44.88 -3.16 -25.32
CA LEU A 224 44.17 -3.61 -24.12
C LEU A 224 44.63 -5.05 -23.77
N THR A 225 45.78 -5.16 -23.11
CA THR A 225 46.32 -6.44 -22.61
C THR A 225 45.48 -7.03 -21.48
N ALA A 226 44.66 -6.20 -20.82
CA ALA A 226 43.76 -6.60 -19.75
C ALA A 226 42.35 -6.92 -20.27
N LYS A 227 41.82 -8.08 -19.88
CA LYS A 227 40.41 -8.44 -20.13
C LYS A 227 39.50 -7.36 -19.51
N PRO A 228 38.46 -6.89 -20.21
CA PRO A 228 37.57 -5.86 -19.69
C PRO A 228 36.97 -6.33 -18.36
N ARG A 229 36.96 -5.46 -17.35
CA ARG A 229 36.55 -5.75 -15.96
C ARG A 229 35.17 -6.41 -15.81
N LYS A 230 34.30 -6.27 -16.83
CA LYS A 230 32.95 -6.86 -16.88
C LYS A 230 32.84 -8.09 -17.81
N SER A 231 33.93 -8.52 -18.43
CA SER A 231 33.96 -9.83 -19.07
C SER A 231 33.94 -10.89 -17.98
N ILE A 232 32.74 -11.42 -17.71
CA ILE A 232 32.60 -12.63 -16.92
C ILE A 232 33.33 -13.69 -17.75
N GLY A 233 34.50 -14.14 -17.27
CA GLY A 233 35.27 -15.23 -17.87
C GLY A 233 34.41 -16.49 -17.89
N ARG A 234 33.59 -16.63 -18.93
CA ARG A 234 32.90 -17.87 -19.22
C ARG A 234 33.84 -18.65 -20.13
N ASP A 235 34.51 -19.63 -19.55
CA ASP A 235 35.17 -20.69 -20.31
C ASP A 235 34.13 -21.37 -21.18
N LYS A 236 34.09 -20.95 -22.44
CA LYS A 236 33.24 -21.47 -23.52
C LYS A 236 31.73 -21.38 -23.25
N PRO A 237 30.92 -20.94 -24.23
CA PRO A 237 29.46 -21.05 -24.10
C PRO A 237 29.07 -22.52 -23.92
N GLY A 238 28.61 -22.92 -22.72
CA GLY A 238 28.15 -24.29 -22.45
C GLY A 238 28.57 -24.89 -21.09
N GLN A 239 29.58 -24.37 -20.42
CA GLN A 239 30.03 -24.88 -19.10
C GLN A 239 29.18 -24.38 -17.91
N LYS A 240 27.85 -24.43 -18.01
CA LYS A 240 27.01 -24.22 -16.82
C LYS A 240 26.96 -25.52 -16.04
N GLN A 241 27.28 -25.47 -14.74
CA GLN A 241 27.10 -26.61 -13.84
C GLN A 241 25.63 -27.06 -13.91
N LEU A 242 25.38 -28.33 -14.23
CA LEU A 242 24.04 -28.89 -14.35
C LEU A 242 23.30 -28.78 -13.01
N LEU A 243 22.01 -28.43 -13.03
CA LEU A 243 21.17 -28.29 -11.83
C LEU A 243 21.21 -29.55 -10.94
N LEU A 244 21.29 -30.73 -11.56
CA LEU A 244 21.41 -31.99 -10.85
C LEU A 244 22.70 -32.08 -10.03
N LYS A 245 23.84 -31.61 -10.57
CA LYS A 245 25.11 -31.57 -9.84
C LYS A 245 25.02 -30.67 -8.61
N THR A 246 24.27 -29.57 -8.69
CA THR A 246 24.03 -28.74 -7.52
C THR A 246 23.16 -29.44 -6.48
N LEU A 247 22.11 -30.16 -6.86
CA LEU A 247 21.23 -30.83 -5.88
C LEU A 247 21.87 -32.06 -5.22
N LEU A 248 22.74 -32.77 -5.95
CA LEU A 248 23.40 -33.99 -5.50
C LEU A 248 24.75 -33.72 -4.80
N ALA A 249 25.29 -32.51 -4.88
CA ALA A 249 26.56 -32.16 -4.24
C ALA A 249 26.37 -32.07 -2.70
N PRO A 250 27.14 -32.84 -1.91
CA PRO A 250 27.09 -32.75 -0.46
C PRO A 250 27.52 -31.35 -0.02
N GLY A 251 26.62 -30.61 0.62
CA GLY A 251 26.84 -29.21 1.06
C GLY A 251 26.08 -28.15 0.26
N SER A 252 25.40 -28.51 -0.84
CA SER A 252 24.57 -27.58 -1.61
C SER A 252 23.15 -27.47 -1.04
N ARG A 253 23.03 -26.91 0.17
CA ARG A 253 21.72 -26.47 0.66
C ARG A 253 21.44 -25.10 0.03
N PRO A 254 20.28 -24.88 -0.63
CA PRO A 254 19.99 -23.58 -1.21
C PRO A 254 20.04 -22.51 -0.12
N GLN A 255 21.02 -21.62 -0.22
CA GLN A 255 21.09 -20.44 0.65
C GLN A 255 19.85 -19.59 0.37
N PRO A 256 19.17 -19.07 1.42
CA PRO A 256 18.07 -18.16 1.20
C PRO A 256 18.55 -16.97 0.36
N PRO A 257 17.73 -16.47 -0.58
CA PRO A 257 18.11 -15.35 -1.41
C PRO A 257 18.52 -14.15 -0.54
N PRO A 258 19.54 -13.38 -0.95
CA PRO A 258 19.96 -12.21 -0.19
C PRO A 258 18.77 -11.25 -0.06
N VAL A 259 18.33 -11.04 1.18
CA VAL A 259 17.24 -10.11 1.50
C VAL A 259 17.76 -8.67 1.41
N SER A 260 16.94 -7.75 0.91
CA SER A 260 17.31 -6.33 0.87
C SER A 260 17.49 -5.76 2.29
N LEU A 261 18.37 -4.76 2.45
CA LEU A 261 18.60 -4.10 3.75
C LEU A 261 17.29 -3.57 4.37
N ALA A 262 16.37 -3.05 3.55
CA ALA A 262 15.06 -2.60 4.01
C ALA A 262 14.23 -3.75 4.60
N ARG A 263 14.30 -4.95 4.00
CA ARG A 263 13.59 -6.12 4.50
C ARG A 263 14.24 -6.69 5.76
N GLN A 264 15.56 -6.62 5.88
CA GLN A 264 16.27 -7.00 7.11
C GLN A 264 15.79 -6.15 8.29
N ARG A 265 15.70 -4.83 8.13
CA ARG A 265 15.20 -3.91 9.17
C ARG A 265 13.79 -4.25 9.63
N ILE A 266 12.87 -4.46 8.70
CA ILE A 266 11.47 -4.84 9.03
C ILE A 266 11.45 -6.15 9.84
N VAL A 267 12.20 -7.15 9.39
CA VAL A 267 12.24 -8.47 10.06
C VAL A 267 12.90 -8.36 11.44
N GLU A 268 13.92 -7.53 11.61
CA GLU A 268 14.59 -7.30 12.90
C GLU A 268 13.69 -6.56 13.89
N GLU A 269 12.95 -5.56 13.44
CA GLU A 269 11.95 -4.86 14.26
C GLU A 269 10.82 -5.80 14.71
N GLU A 270 10.29 -6.60 13.79
CA GLU A 270 9.28 -7.62 14.11
C GLU A 270 9.81 -8.62 15.14
N ARG A 271 11.04 -9.11 14.96
CA ARG A 271 11.71 -10.00 15.93
C ARG A 271 11.85 -9.34 17.29
N ALA A 272 12.26 -8.08 17.35
CA ALA A 272 12.42 -7.34 18.59
C ALA A 272 11.09 -7.23 19.34
N ARG A 273 10.00 -6.86 18.63
CA ARG A 273 8.64 -6.79 19.20
C ARG A 273 8.18 -8.13 19.78
N VAL A 274 8.34 -9.22 19.03
CA VAL A 274 7.95 -10.57 19.48
C VAL A 274 8.75 -11.01 20.71
N VAL A 275 10.06 -10.77 20.72
CA VAL A 275 10.94 -11.12 21.85
C VAL A 275 10.56 -10.32 23.09
N GLN A 276 10.27 -9.01 22.95
CA GLN A 276 9.81 -8.18 24.06
C GLN A 276 8.48 -8.67 24.63
N ALA A 277 7.48 -8.93 23.76
CA ALA A 277 6.19 -9.48 24.17
C ALA A 277 6.35 -10.83 24.90
N TYR A 278 7.19 -11.72 24.37
CA TYR A 278 7.48 -13.01 25.00
C TYR A 278 8.14 -12.84 26.39
N ARG A 279 9.08 -11.90 26.52
CA ARG A 279 9.72 -11.60 27.81
C ARG A 279 8.70 -11.08 28.83
N GLN A 280 7.79 -10.21 28.42
CA GLN A 280 6.71 -9.71 29.28
C GLN A 280 5.78 -10.83 29.75
N LEU A 281 5.30 -11.68 28.83
CA LEU A 281 4.48 -12.85 29.17
C LEU A 281 5.21 -13.80 30.12
N LYS A 282 6.51 -14.02 29.91
CA LYS A 282 7.33 -14.88 30.78
C LYS A 282 7.48 -14.30 32.19
N LYS A 283 7.63 -12.97 32.32
CA LYS A 283 7.66 -12.28 33.62
C LYS A 283 6.32 -12.43 34.36
N LEU A 284 5.21 -12.21 33.68
CA LEU A 284 3.87 -12.39 34.25
C LEU A 284 3.65 -13.84 34.72
N ARG A 285 4.07 -14.82 33.91
CA ARG A 285 3.97 -16.24 34.27
C ARG A 285 4.85 -16.62 35.45
N GLN A 286 6.00 -15.98 35.63
CA GLN A 286 6.85 -16.19 36.81
C GLN A 286 6.23 -15.61 38.08
N GLY A 287 5.59 -14.44 38.00
CA GLY A 287 4.89 -13.83 39.13
C GLY A 287 3.63 -14.60 39.58
N GLN A 288 3.01 -15.36 38.68
CA GLN A 288 1.84 -16.20 38.98
C GLN A 288 2.20 -17.65 39.36
N ARG A 289 3.49 -18.01 39.44
CA ARG A 289 3.88 -19.38 39.78
C ARG A 289 3.76 -19.58 41.30
N PRO A 290 2.88 -20.47 41.80
CA PRO A 290 2.89 -20.82 43.22
C PRO A 290 4.20 -21.51 43.58
N GLU A 291 4.77 -21.15 44.72
CA GLU A 291 5.99 -21.75 45.29
C GLU A 291 5.87 -23.28 45.31
N PRO A 292 6.86 -24.04 44.80
CA PRO A 292 6.87 -25.48 44.97
C PRO A 292 7.00 -25.81 46.46
N PRO A 293 6.32 -26.84 46.97
CA PRO A 293 6.41 -27.21 48.38
C PRO A 293 7.87 -27.52 48.73
N ARG A 294 8.40 -26.83 49.75
CA ARG A 294 9.75 -27.02 50.26
C ARG A 294 9.91 -28.46 50.73
N GLY A 295 10.62 -29.28 49.95
CA GLY A 295 10.96 -30.65 50.31
C GLY A 295 11.73 -30.67 51.62
N ARG A 296 11.23 -31.44 52.60
CA ARG A 296 11.91 -31.67 53.87
C ARG A 296 13.28 -32.28 53.57
N ARG A 297 14.35 -31.59 54.00
CA ARG A 297 15.70 -32.15 54.03
C ARG A 297 15.66 -33.42 54.89
N LYS A 298 16.00 -34.56 54.32
CA LYS A 298 16.37 -35.74 55.11
C LYS A 298 17.77 -35.48 55.66
N GLU A 299 17.89 -35.45 56.98
CA GLU A 299 19.18 -35.40 57.65
C GLU A 299 19.97 -36.69 57.36
N PRO A 300 21.29 -36.59 57.12
CA PRO A 300 22.12 -37.77 56.97
C PRO A 300 22.32 -38.44 58.34
N ARG A 301 22.29 -39.77 58.34
CA ARG A 301 22.68 -40.63 59.46
C ARG A 301 24.20 -40.74 59.56
#